data_AF-T0TDU5-F1
#
_entry.id   AF-T0TDU5-F1
#
_cell.length_a   1.000
_cell.length_b   1.000
_cell.length_c   1.000
_cell.angle_alpha   90.00
_cell.angle_beta   90.00
_cell.angle_gamma   90.00
#
_symmetry.space_group_name_H-M   'P 1'
#
loop_
_entity.id
_entity.type
_entity.pdbx_description
1 polymer ?
#
loop_
_entity_poly.entity_id
_entity_poly.type
_entity_poly.pdbx_seq_one_letter_code
_entity_poly.pdbx_strand_id
1 'polypeptide(L)'
;MGRLIQKRVSQIAEGVAASFGMEVDVVLKQGGYLPVENNPALAKELMTFFEASPAVNLIDCLPAMTGEDFGYLLSKVPGVMFWLGIDTPYALHHPKMSPNEDALAFGVAEIGKFLKYKAEA
;
A
#
# COMPACT_ATOMS: atom_id res chain seq x y z
N MET A 1 -12.71 3.43 -5.50
CA MET A 1 -13.50 4.39 -4.65
C MET A 1 -14.42 3.61 -3.72
N GLY A 2 -14.43 3.90 -2.42
CA GLY A 2 -15.27 3.17 -1.45
C GLY A 2 -16.77 3.35 -1.69
N ARG A 3 -17.59 2.36 -1.29
CA ARG A 3 -19.06 2.36 -1.49
C ARG A 3 -19.74 3.59 -0.89
N LEU A 4 -19.30 4.03 0.29
CA LEU A 4 -19.83 5.22 0.94
C LEU A 4 -19.54 6.49 0.12
N ILE A 5 -18.32 6.63 -0.40
CA ILE A 5 -17.94 7.79 -1.22
C ILE A 5 -18.77 7.80 -2.50
N GLN A 6 -18.89 6.66 -3.19
CA GLN A 6 -19.74 6.54 -4.39
C GLN A 6 -21.17 7.00 -4.10
N LYS A 7 -21.78 6.49 -3.03
CA LYS A 7 -23.12 6.87 -2.60
C LYS A 7 -23.22 8.38 -2.33
N ARG A 8 -22.27 8.95 -1.58
CA ARG A 8 -22.31 10.38 -1.21
C ARG A 8 -22.11 11.29 -2.40
N VAL A 9 -21.23 10.93 -3.34
CA VAL A 9 -21.03 11.68 -4.58
C VAL A 9 -22.33 11.73 -5.39
N SER A 10 -22.99 10.59 -5.61
CA SER A 10 -24.27 10.54 -6.31
C SER A 10 -25.36 11.34 -5.59
N GLN A 11 -25.53 11.14 -4.28
CA GLN A 11 -26.54 11.86 -3.49
C GLN A 11 -26.37 13.37 -3.53
N ILE A 12 -25.13 13.86 -3.47
CA ILE A 12 -24.85 15.30 -3.51
C ILE A 12 -25.16 15.84 -4.91
N ALA A 13 -24.71 15.16 -5.96
CA ALA A 13 -24.97 15.57 -7.34
C ALA A 13 -26.48 15.62 -7.65
N GLU A 14 -27.21 14.57 -7.28
CA GLU A 14 -28.67 14.48 -7.44
C GLU A 14 -29.40 15.58 -6.67
N GLY A 15 -29.00 15.84 -5.42
CA GLY A 15 -29.60 16.90 -4.60
C GLY A 15 -29.39 18.29 -5.20
N VAL A 16 -28.21 18.57 -5.75
CA VAL A 16 -27.92 19.82 -6.45
C VAL A 16 -28.76 19.92 -7.73
N ALA A 17 -28.84 18.88 -8.55
CA ALA A 17 -29.65 18.91 -9.76
C ALA A 17 -31.13 19.18 -9.44
N ALA A 18 -31.67 18.50 -8.43
CA ALA A 18 -33.04 18.67 -7.99
C ALA A 18 -33.35 20.10 -7.52
N SER A 19 -32.41 20.80 -6.86
CA SER A 19 -32.65 22.19 -6.41
C SER A 19 -32.82 23.20 -7.55
N PHE A 20 -32.42 22.83 -8.77
CA PHE A 20 -32.58 23.64 -9.98
C PHE A 20 -33.62 23.06 -10.97
N GLY A 21 -34.35 22.01 -10.59
CA GLY A 21 -35.28 21.33 -11.49
C GLY A 21 -34.60 20.65 -12.68
N MET A 22 -33.36 20.19 -12.47
CA MET A 22 -32.54 19.50 -13.48
C MET A 22 -32.35 18.02 -13.12
N GLU A 23 -31.87 17.25 -14.10
CA GLU A 23 -31.40 15.88 -13.92
C GLU A 23 -29.88 15.81 -14.09
N VAL A 24 -29.25 14.81 -13.47
CA VAL A 24 -27.81 14.55 -13.58
C VAL A 24 -27.55 13.07 -13.79
N ASP A 25 -26.66 12.75 -14.74
CA ASP A 25 -26.15 11.40 -14.94
C ASP A 25 -24.74 11.28 -14.33
N VAL A 26 -24.60 10.41 -13.32
CA VAL A 26 -23.35 10.22 -12.58
C VAL A 26 -22.72 8.88 -12.97
N VAL A 27 -21.71 8.94 -13.85
CA VAL A 27 -20.96 7.76 -14.29
C VAL A 27 -19.67 7.60 -13.49
N LEU A 28 -19.62 6.59 -12.60
CA LEU A 28 -18.44 6.28 -11.78
C LEU A 28 -17.60 5.18 -12.44
N LYS A 29 -16.38 5.49 -12.86
CA LYS A 29 -15.44 4.50 -13.43
C LYS A 29 -14.65 3.83 -12.31
N GLN A 30 -14.96 2.55 -12.05
CA GLN A 30 -14.42 1.77 -10.93
C GLN A 30 -13.10 1.03 -11.21
N GLY A 31 -12.42 1.29 -12.33
CA GLY A 31 -11.16 0.63 -12.74
C GLY A 31 -9.91 1.01 -11.92
N GLY A 32 -10.08 1.48 -10.69
CA GLY A 32 -8.96 1.83 -9.81
C GLY A 32 -8.51 0.65 -8.95
N TYR A 33 -7.31 0.77 -8.37
CA TYR A 33 -6.71 -0.26 -7.52
C TYR A 33 -7.50 -0.50 -6.23
N LEU A 34 -7.38 -1.74 -5.74
CA LEU A 34 -7.73 -2.07 -4.36
C LEU A 34 -6.63 -1.53 -3.43
N PRO A 35 -6.96 -1.13 -2.19
CA PRO A 35 -5.94 -0.74 -1.23
C PRO A 35 -5.02 -1.93 -0.92
N VAL A 36 -3.74 -1.64 -0.69
CA VAL A 36 -2.79 -2.62 -0.14
C VAL A 36 -3.12 -2.80 1.34
N GLU A 37 -3.86 -3.86 1.66
CA GLU A 37 -4.20 -4.23 3.03
C GLU A 37 -3.34 -5.41 3.46
N ASN A 38 -2.30 -5.13 4.25
CA ASN A 38 -1.47 -6.16 4.84
C ASN A 38 -2.26 -7.01 5.83
N ASN A 39 -2.06 -8.34 5.80
CA ASN A 39 -2.61 -9.21 6.82
C ASN A 39 -1.99 -8.86 8.19
N PRO A 40 -2.78 -8.50 9.22
CA PRO A 40 -2.23 -8.02 10.49
C PRO A 40 -1.34 -9.03 11.22
N ALA A 41 -1.65 -10.33 11.14
CA ALA A 41 -0.87 -11.36 11.80
C ALA A 41 0.48 -11.57 11.11
N LEU A 42 0.49 -11.64 9.78
CA LEU A 42 1.73 -11.77 9.00
C LEU A 42 2.61 -10.52 9.10
N ALA A 43 2.00 -9.33 9.12
CA ALA A 43 2.73 -8.08 9.29
C ALA A 43 3.40 -8.04 10.67
N LYS A 44 2.66 -8.40 11.73
CA LYS A 44 3.20 -8.50 13.09
C LYS A 44 4.34 -9.53 13.18
N GLU A 45 4.17 -10.69 12.56
CA GLU A 45 5.22 -11.73 12.53
C GLU A 45 6.51 -11.21 11.87
N LEU A 46 6.40 -10.56 10.70
CA LEU A 46 7.53 -9.95 10.00
C LEU A 46 8.20 -8.87 10.85
N MET A 47 7.41 -8.00 11.48
CA MET A 47 7.92 -6.95 12.36
C MET A 47 8.67 -7.54 13.57
N THR A 48 8.07 -8.50 14.27
CA THR A 48 8.72 -9.17 15.42
C THR A 48 10.01 -9.90 15.01
N PHE A 49 10.05 -10.52 13.84
CA PHE A 49 11.29 -11.12 13.33
C PHE A 49 12.41 -10.09 13.15
N PHE A 50 12.09 -8.93 12.56
CA PHE A 50 13.08 -7.90 12.30
C PHE A 50 13.41 -7.01 13.51
N GLU A 51 12.52 -6.89 14.50
CA GLU A 51 12.82 -6.27 15.81
C GLU A 51 14.00 -6.95 16.52
N ALA A 52 14.16 -8.26 16.34
CA ALA A 52 15.26 -9.02 16.91
C ALA A 52 16.57 -8.93 16.09
N SER A 53 16.54 -8.33 14.89
CA SER A 53 17.72 -8.24 14.02
C SER A 53 18.45 -6.90 14.22
N PRO A 54 19.67 -6.89 14.80
CA PRO A 54 20.42 -5.65 14.97
C PRO A 54 20.89 -5.03 13.65
N ALA A 55 20.83 -5.78 12.54
CA ALA A 55 21.18 -5.30 11.21
C ALA A 55 20.05 -4.50 10.56
N VAL A 56 18.81 -4.58 11.05
CA VAL A 56 17.63 -3.98 10.44
C VAL A 56 17.13 -2.82 11.28
N ASN A 57 17.01 -1.64 10.66
CA ASN A 57 16.30 -0.51 11.25
C ASN A 57 14.81 -0.61 10.88
N LEU A 58 14.01 -1.24 11.75
CA LEU A 58 12.57 -1.34 11.54
C LEU A 58 11.88 -0.02 11.86
N ILE A 59 11.02 0.44 10.94
CA ILE A 59 10.22 1.66 11.09
C ILE A 59 8.74 1.29 10.95
N ASP A 60 7.94 1.56 11.98
CA ASP A 60 6.49 1.53 11.87
C ASP A 60 6.03 2.80 11.14
N CYS A 61 5.42 2.61 9.97
CA CYS A 61 5.09 3.70 9.06
C CYS A 61 3.58 3.81 8.84
N LEU A 62 3.13 5.04 8.67
CA LEU A 62 1.74 5.32 8.32
C LEU A 62 1.43 4.85 6.88
N PRO A 63 0.15 4.59 6.56
CA PRO A 63 -0.26 4.30 5.19
C PRO A 63 0.18 5.39 4.22
N ALA A 64 0.63 4.98 3.03
CA ALA A 64 0.95 5.90 1.94
C ALA A 64 -0.30 6.18 1.08
N MET A 65 -0.35 7.38 0.49
CA MET A 65 -1.40 7.75 -0.46
C MET A 65 -1.20 7.17 -1.87
N THR A 66 -0.07 6.51 -2.12
CA THR A 66 0.26 5.86 -3.39
C THR A 66 -0.70 4.71 -3.67
N GLY A 67 -1.24 4.68 -4.89
CA GLY A 67 -2.01 3.52 -5.36
C GLY A 67 -1.07 2.45 -5.92
N GLU A 68 -1.23 1.21 -5.47
CA GLU A 68 -0.40 0.07 -5.86
C GLU A 68 -1.28 -1.13 -6.23
N ASP A 69 -0.96 -1.82 -7.32
CA ASP A 69 -1.81 -2.90 -7.85
C ASP A 69 -1.69 -4.22 -7.04
N PHE A 70 -0.66 -4.32 -6.20
CA PHE A 70 -0.46 -5.43 -5.26
C PHE A 70 -1.66 -5.64 -4.31
N GLY A 71 -2.48 -4.61 -4.10
CA GLY A 71 -3.75 -4.73 -3.38
C GLY A 71 -4.71 -5.76 -4.00
N TYR A 72 -4.64 -6.01 -5.31
CA TYR A 72 -5.38 -7.10 -5.93
C TYR A 72 -4.92 -8.48 -5.45
N LEU A 73 -3.60 -8.69 -5.31
CA LEU A 73 -3.06 -9.95 -4.80
C LEU A 73 -3.45 -10.14 -3.33
N LEU A 74 -3.27 -9.11 -2.50
CA LEU A 74 -3.60 -9.18 -1.08
C LEU A 74 -5.10 -9.36 -0.81
N SER A 75 -5.97 -8.91 -1.73
CA SER A 75 -7.42 -9.18 -1.64
C SER A 75 -7.79 -10.65 -1.80
N LYS A 76 -6.86 -11.49 -2.29
CA LYS A 76 -7.07 -12.92 -2.57
C LYS A 76 -6.20 -13.82 -1.70
N VAL A 77 -4.99 -13.39 -1.39
CA VAL A 77 -4.00 -14.18 -0.66
C VAL A 77 -3.48 -13.35 0.51
N PRO A 78 -3.58 -13.84 1.76
CA PRO A 78 -2.97 -13.17 2.90
C PRO A 78 -1.47 -12.95 2.66
N GLY A 79 -1.03 -11.69 2.76
CA GLY A 79 0.35 -11.33 2.52
C GLY A 79 0.72 -10.00 3.14
N VAL A 80 1.97 -9.61 2.95
CA VAL A 80 2.55 -8.37 3.46
C VAL A 80 3.38 -7.73 2.37
N MET A 81 3.13 -6.45 2.13
CA MET A 81 3.98 -5.53 1.39
C MET A 81 4.61 -4.55 2.38
N PHE A 82 5.88 -4.25 2.21
CA PHE A 82 6.64 -3.37 3.11
C PHE A 82 7.53 -2.43 2.31
N TRP A 83 7.97 -1.35 2.95
CA TRP A 83 8.93 -0.42 2.36
C TRP A 83 10.35 -0.90 2.60
N LEU A 84 11.14 -0.93 1.53
CA LEU A 84 12.60 -1.07 1.61
C LEU A 84 13.22 0.34 1.57
N GLY A 85 13.96 0.70 2.60
CA GLY A 85 14.68 1.97 2.65
C GLY A 85 15.78 2.02 1.59
N ILE A 86 15.73 3.01 0.70
CA ILE A 86 16.69 3.21 -0.40
C ILE A 86 17.51 4.51 -0.26
N ASP A 87 17.43 5.17 0.90
CA ASP A 87 18.21 6.37 1.25
C ASP A 87 18.31 7.44 0.14
N THR A 88 17.16 7.93 -0.31
CA THR A 88 17.08 9.00 -1.32
C THR A 88 16.20 10.15 -0.83
N PRO A 89 16.60 11.42 -1.03
CA PRO A 89 15.80 12.57 -0.61
C PRO A 89 14.63 12.87 -1.58
N TYR A 90 14.58 12.17 -2.72
CA TYR A 90 13.61 12.41 -3.77
C TYR A 90 12.48 11.38 -3.73
N ALA A 91 11.24 11.86 -3.76
CA ALA A 91 10.06 11.00 -3.81
C ALA A 91 9.99 10.19 -5.12
N LEU A 92 9.16 9.14 -5.10
CA LEU A 92 8.79 8.38 -6.31
C LEU A 92 8.32 9.34 -7.43
N HIS A 93 8.66 9.01 -8.68
CA HIS A 93 8.41 9.81 -9.89
C HIS A 93 9.18 11.14 -10.02
N HIS A 94 10.02 11.53 -9.06
CA HIS A 94 10.87 12.70 -9.22
C HIS A 94 12.00 12.42 -10.24
N PRO A 95 12.35 13.33 -11.18
CA PRO A 95 13.38 13.08 -12.20
C PRO A 95 14.79 12.79 -11.65
N LYS A 96 15.06 13.22 -10.42
CA LYS A 96 16.32 12.95 -9.70
C LYS A 96 16.24 11.75 -8.75
N MET A 97 15.13 11.02 -8.74
CA MET A 97 15.00 9.81 -7.92
C MET A 97 16.07 8.81 -8.37
N SER A 98 16.98 8.52 -7.44
CA SER A 98 18.08 7.58 -7.59
C SER A 98 18.22 6.85 -6.25
N PRO A 99 17.89 5.55 -6.18
CA PRO A 99 18.05 4.76 -4.96
C PRO A 99 19.52 4.51 -4.65
N ASN A 100 19.86 4.37 -3.37
CA ASN A 100 21.12 3.77 -2.95
C ASN A 100 21.08 2.26 -3.23
N GLU A 101 21.96 1.78 -4.11
CA GLU A 101 22.00 0.38 -4.55
C GLU A 101 22.48 -0.59 -3.46
N ASP A 102 23.12 -0.10 -2.38
CA ASP A 102 23.46 -0.93 -1.21
C ASP A 102 22.20 -1.58 -0.59
N ALA A 103 21.02 -0.99 -0.80
CA ALA A 103 19.73 -1.55 -0.39
C ALA A 103 19.43 -2.90 -1.06
N LEU A 104 19.99 -3.21 -2.23
CA LEU A 104 19.78 -4.49 -2.92
C LEU A 104 20.41 -5.64 -2.14
N ALA A 105 21.69 -5.51 -1.79
CA ALA A 105 22.41 -6.54 -1.03
C ALA A 105 21.80 -6.73 0.36
N PHE A 106 21.44 -5.63 1.01
CA PHE A 106 20.69 -5.65 2.27
C PHE A 106 19.35 -6.37 2.14
N GLY A 107 18.55 -6.01 1.13
CA GLY A 107 17.23 -6.60 0.88
C GLY A 107 17.32 -8.11 0.64
N VAL A 108 18.23 -8.57 -0.21
CA VAL A 108 18.42 -10.01 -0.47
C VAL A 108 18.83 -10.75 0.81
N ALA A 109 19.78 -10.21 1.57
CA ALA A 109 20.30 -10.87 2.77
C ALA A 109 19.24 -10.97 3.88
N GLU A 110 18.59 -9.85 4.24
CA GLU A 110 17.69 -9.81 5.39
C GLU A 110 16.32 -10.40 5.09
N ILE A 111 15.75 -10.13 3.91
CA ILE A 111 14.48 -10.78 3.50
C ILE A 111 14.70 -12.28 3.26
N GLY A 112 15.86 -12.67 2.74
CA GLY A 112 16.21 -14.08 2.58
C GLY A 112 16.21 -14.86 3.90
N LYS A 113 16.73 -14.27 4.99
CA LYS A 113 16.66 -14.85 6.34
C LYS A 113 15.21 -15.04 6.81
N PHE A 114 14.36 -14.05 6.60
CA PHE A 114 12.94 -14.14 6.97
C PHE A 114 12.22 -15.23 6.15
N LEU A 115 12.44 -15.29 4.84
CA LEU A 115 11.85 -16.33 3.99
C LEU A 115 12.31 -17.74 4.40
N LYS A 116 13.58 -17.89 4.77
CA LYS A 116 14.10 -19.16 5.30
C LYS A 116 13.42 -19.54 6.61
N TYR A 117 13.31 -18.59 7.55
CA TYR A 117 12.55 -18.77 8.80
C TYR A 117 11.11 -19.23 8.53
N LYS A 118 10.41 -18.59 7.58
CA LYS A 118 9.03 -18.94 7.19
C LYS A 118 8.90 -20.32 6.55
N ALA A 119 9.95 -20.83 5.91
CA ALA A 119 9.95 -22.15 5.29
C ALA A 119 10.25 -23.29 6.29
N GLU A 120 10.92 -22.97 7.39
CA GLU A 120 11.32 -23.92 8.43
C GLU A 120 10.36 -23.95 9.63
N ALA A 121 9.53 -22.92 9.80
CA ALA A 121 8.48 -22.80 10.82
C ALA A 121 7.18 -23.50 10.43
#